data_AF-A0A7J4Q3S0-F1
#
_entry.id   AF-A0A7J4Q3S0-F1
#
_cell.length_a   1.000
_cell.length_b   1.000
_cell.length_c   1.000
_cell.angle_alpha   90.00
_cell.angle_beta   90.00
_cell.angle_gamma   90.00
#
_symmetry.space_group_name_H-M   'P 1'
#
loop_
_entity.id
_entity.type
_entity.pdbx_description
1 polymer ?
#
loop_
_entity_poly.entity_id
_entity_poly.type
_entity_poly.pdbx_seq_one_letter_code
_entity_poly.pdbx_strand_id
1 'polypeptide(L)'
;MGDVVRDELMRPVDVAVIGSGIAGLFLAHRCVQKGLNVALITKKNISTSNTNWAQGGIAGVLNPEDQDAIDAHVKDTISAGAGLCDEEVVESVVLEAADRIRDLIKHGVRFDKNKSGEFDRVREGGHSDKRILHSKDATGEEIERALTKSTSGEIDDRFVILENWMAIDLIQKEYGEPEKGVVGVWCLAPSGLVHTLPAKAIVLATGGVGYLHRSTTNPSIATGDGVGMALRVGADIKDIEFIQFHPTSLSSDSSRPFLITEAMRGYGAILMTKQDIKNWKKSEVKNPESYSF
;
A
#
# COMPACT_ATOMS: atom_id res chain seq x y z
N MET A 1 35.06 -22.02 20.07
CA MET A 1 34.15 -20.89 19.80
C MET A 1 33.80 -20.88 18.32
N GLY A 2 33.31 -22.00 17.77
CA GLY A 2 33.42 -22.29 16.33
C GLY A 2 32.26 -23.00 15.64
N ASP A 3 31.11 -23.23 16.28
CA ASP A 3 30.00 -24.00 15.63
C ASP A 3 28.61 -23.35 15.74
N VAL A 4 28.46 -22.14 16.30
CA VAL A 4 27.14 -21.50 16.45
C VAL A 4 26.67 -20.79 15.17
N VAL A 5 27.59 -20.42 14.27
CA VAL A 5 27.26 -19.58 13.09
C VAL A 5 26.50 -20.33 11.99
N ARG A 6 26.49 -21.67 11.99
CA ARG A 6 25.89 -22.44 10.89
C ARG A 6 24.36 -22.58 10.94
N ASP A 7 23.76 -22.55 12.13
CA ASP A 7 22.30 -22.75 12.28
C ASP A 7 21.48 -21.47 11.97
N GLU A 8 22.13 -20.31 11.93
CA GLU A 8 21.46 -19.01 11.74
C GLU A 8 21.53 -18.50 10.29
N LEU A 9 22.30 -19.16 9.40
CA LEU A 9 22.37 -18.81 7.98
C LEU A 9 21.26 -19.51 7.19
N MET A 10 20.37 -18.73 6.58
CA MET A 10 19.27 -19.23 5.76
C MET A 10 19.74 -19.58 4.34
N ARG A 11 18.93 -20.39 3.64
CA ARG A 11 19.13 -20.65 2.21
C ARG A 11 19.09 -19.32 1.42
N PRO A 12 20.09 -19.03 0.58
CA PRO A 12 20.07 -17.84 -0.27
C PRO A 12 18.86 -17.80 -1.20
N VAL A 13 18.34 -16.60 -1.45
CA VAL A 13 17.25 -16.35 -2.40
C VAL A 13 17.68 -15.39 -3.50
N ASP A 14 16.95 -15.39 -4.62
CA ASP A 14 17.16 -14.40 -5.66
C ASP A 14 16.58 -13.04 -5.24
N VAL A 15 15.40 -13.03 -4.62
CA VAL A 15 14.73 -11.81 -4.15
C VAL A 15 14.21 -11.98 -2.72
N ALA A 16 14.60 -11.08 -1.82
CA ALA A 16 13.98 -10.92 -0.51
C ALA A 16 12.99 -9.74 -0.55
N VAL A 17 11.71 -9.99 -0.29
CA VAL A 17 10.65 -8.99 -0.25
C VAL A 17 10.28 -8.73 1.20
N ILE A 18 10.47 -7.50 1.69
CA ILE A 18 10.18 -7.13 3.07
C ILE A 18 8.83 -6.41 3.15
N GLY A 19 7.79 -7.14 3.55
CA GLY A 19 6.42 -6.66 3.70
C GLY A 19 5.41 -7.44 2.84
N SER A 20 4.24 -7.73 3.43
CA SER A 20 3.16 -8.50 2.81
C SER A 20 1.98 -7.65 2.31
N GLY A 21 2.14 -6.33 2.15
CA GLY A 21 1.10 -5.51 1.51
C GLY A 21 0.98 -5.81 0.01
N ILE A 22 0.06 -5.11 -0.68
CA ILE A 22 -0.18 -5.28 -2.13
C ILE A 22 1.13 -5.24 -2.95
N ALA A 23 2.01 -4.30 -2.67
CA ALA A 23 3.28 -4.14 -3.39
C ALA A 23 4.18 -5.37 -3.24
N GLY A 24 4.33 -5.87 -2.01
CA GLY A 24 5.18 -7.02 -1.71
C GLY A 24 4.62 -8.33 -2.28
N LEU A 25 3.32 -8.59 -2.06
CA LEU A 25 2.67 -9.80 -2.57
C LEU A 25 2.63 -9.82 -4.11
N PHE A 26 2.29 -8.70 -4.74
CA PHE A 26 2.25 -8.60 -6.20
C PHE A 26 3.63 -8.81 -6.82
N LEU A 27 4.67 -8.18 -6.28
CA LEU A 27 6.04 -8.38 -6.73
C LEU A 27 6.50 -9.82 -6.54
N ALA A 28 6.32 -10.37 -5.33
CA ALA A 28 6.73 -11.73 -5.00
C ALA A 28 6.11 -12.74 -5.97
N HIS A 29 4.81 -12.61 -6.23
CA HIS A 29 4.11 -13.47 -7.19
C HIS A 29 4.70 -13.36 -8.60
N ARG A 30 4.97 -12.15 -9.09
CA ARG A 30 5.59 -11.97 -10.42
C ARG A 30 7.02 -12.54 -10.48
N CYS A 31 7.81 -12.39 -9.44
CA CYS A 31 9.15 -12.96 -9.36
C CYS A 31 9.11 -14.50 -9.42
N VAL A 32 8.18 -15.13 -8.69
CA VAL A 32 7.97 -16.58 -8.71
C VAL A 32 7.53 -17.06 -10.09
N GLN A 33 6.60 -16.35 -10.74
CA GLN A 33 6.18 -16.66 -12.12
C GLN A 33 7.32 -16.55 -13.15
N LYS A 34 8.36 -15.75 -12.86
CA LYS A 34 9.59 -15.67 -13.65
C LYS A 34 10.63 -16.72 -13.27
N GLY A 35 10.32 -17.59 -12.32
CA GLY A 35 11.13 -18.71 -11.89
C GLY A 35 12.20 -18.38 -10.86
N LEU A 36 12.11 -17.22 -10.20
CA LEU A 36 13.05 -16.78 -9.16
C LEU A 36 12.72 -17.43 -7.80
N ASN A 37 13.74 -17.67 -6.99
CA ASN A 37 13.58 -18.03 -5.58
C ASN A 37 13.30 -16.76 -4.76
N VAL A 38 12.17 -16.73 -4.06
CA VAL A 38 11.68 -15.55 -3.34
C VAL A 38 11.41 -15.89 -1.88
N ALA A 39 11.90 -15.04 -0.99
CA ALA A 39 11.46 -15.02 0.40
C ALA A 39 10.66 -13.75 0.66
N LEU A 40 9.44 -13.88 1.15
CA LEU A 40 8.63 -12.77 1.63
C LEU A 40 8.64 -12.75 3.16
N ILE A 41 9.13 -11.66 3.74
CA ILE A 41 9.30 -11.48 5.18
C ILE A 41 8.25 -10.49 5.67
N THR A 42 7.45 -10.88 6.66
CA THR A 42 6.42 -10.01 7.23
C THR A 42 6.35 -10.13 8.74
N LYS A 43 6.38 -8.97 9.42
CA LYS A 43 6.54 -8.88 10.89
C LYS A 43 5.31 -9.28 11.70
N LYS A 44 4.20 -9.55 11.02
CA LYS A 44 2.95 -10.08 11.58
C LYS A 44 2.41 -11.16 10.65
N ASN A 45 1.17 -11.57 10.86
CA ASN A 45 0.48 -12.42 9.91
C ASN A 45 0.39 -11.72 8.54
N ILE A 46 0.36 -12.51 7.48
CA ILE A 46 0.34 -12.05 6.09
C ILE A 46 -0.76 -11.03 5.84
N SER A 47 -1.94 -11.27 6.44
CA SER A 47 -3.15 -10.43 6.40
C SER A 47 -3.06 -9.11 7.18
N THR A 48 -2.00 -8.93 7.98
CA THR A 48 -1.80 -7.75 8.81
C THR A 48 -0.96 -6.74 8.03
N SER A 49 -1.62 -5.99 7.16
CA SER A 49 -1.01 -4.98 6.30
C SER A 49 -1.94 -3.76 6.16
N ASN A 50 -1.40 -2.54 5.93
CA ASN A 50 -2.25 -1.38 5.62
C ASN A 50 -3.17 -1.62 4.41
N THR A 51 -2.75 -2.45 3.45
CA THR A 51 -3.56 -2.85 2.30
C THR A 51 -4.87 -3.47 2.79
N ASN A 52 -4.86 -4.40 3.75
CA ASN A 52 -6.07 -5.06 4.23
C ASN A 52 -7.14 -4.11 4.79
N TRP A 53 -6.75 -2.91 5.25
CA TRP A 53 -7.68 -1.89 5.77
C TRP A 53 -8.09 -0.82 4.74
N ALA A 54 -7.66 -0.94 3.48
CA ALA A 54 -8.03 0.00 2.42
C ALA A 54 -9.50 -0.20 1.99
N GLN A 55 -10.29 0.87 2.09
CA GLN A 55 -11.73 0.86 1.82
C GLN A 55 -12.05 1.30 0.39
N GLY A 56 -11.65 2.53 0.04
CA GLY A 56 -12.10 3.29 -1.14
C GLY A 56 -12.02 2.53 -2.46
N GLY A 57 -10.80 2.22 -2.91
CA GLY A 57 -10.62 1.44 -4.12
C GLY A 57 -9.26 1.65 -4.78
N ILE A 58 -9.18 1.31 -6.07
CA ILE A 58 -8.02 1.56 -6.93
C ILE A 58 -8.45 2.43 -8.12
N ALA A 59 -7.79 3.57 -8.29
CA ALA A 59 -8.05 4.47 -9.41
C ALA A 59 -7.39 3.93 -10.69
N GLY A 60 -8.13 3.93 -11.80
CA GLY A 60 -7.58 3.57 -13.10
C GLY A 60 -8.55 3.81 -14.26
N VAL A 61 -7.98 4.17 -15.40
CA VAL A 61 -8.71 4.27 -16.67
C VAL A 61 -8.58 2.93 -17.38
N LEU A 62 -9.68 2.19 -17.51
CA LEU A 62 -9.64 0.80 -18.00
C LEU A 62 -9.51 0.68 -19.52
N ASN A 63 -9.95 1.71 -20.25
CA ASN A 63 -9.77 1.78 -21.69
C ASN A 63 -8.44 2.48 -21.99
N PRO A 64 -7.40 1.76 -22.45
CA PRO A 64 -6.09 2.34 -22.71
C PRO A 64 -6.09 3.21 -23.97
N GLU A 65 -7.14 3.16 -24.79
CA GLU A 65 -7.32 3.99 -25.98
C GLU A 65 -8.04 5.32 -25.66
N ASP A 66 -8.54 5.49 -24.43
CA ASP A 66 -9.25 6.70 -24.01
C ASP A 66 -8.25 7.75 -23.49
N GLN A 67 -7.61 8.45 -24.43
CA GLN A 67 -6.59 9.45 -24.12
C GLN A 67 -7.13 10.60 -23.29
N ASP A 68 -8.36 11.06 -23.56
CA ASP A 68 -8.99 12.14 -22.81
C ASP A 68 -9.16 11.77 -21.33
N ALA A 69 -9.59 10.54 -21.04
CA ALA A 69 -9.72 10.06 -19.66
C ALA A 69 -8.35 9.87 -18.97
N ILE A 70 -7.33 9.44 -19.71
CA ILE A 70 -5.95 9.32 -19.22
C ILE A 70 -5.41 10.69 -18.85
N ASP A 71 -5.50 11.66 -19.77
CA ASP A 71 -5.03 13.04 -19.57
C ASP A 71 -5.76 13.70 -18.39
N ALA A 72 -7.06 13.45 -18.26
CA ALA A 72 -7.83 13.91 -17.10
C ALA A 72 -7.31 13.31 -15.79
N HIS A 73 -6.92 12.03 -15.78
CA HIS A 73 -6.36 11.39 -14.58
C HIS A 73 -4.98 11.98 -14.23
N VAL A 74 -4.09 12.14 -15.21
CA VAL A 74 -2.77 12.76 -15.02
C VAL A 74 -2.94 14.17 -14.45
N LYS A 75 -3.82 14.97 -15.05
CA LYS A 75 -4.11 16.33 -14.62
C LYS A 75 -4.67 16.38 -13.19
N ASP A 76 -5.62 15.50 -12.86
CA ASP A 76 -6.17 15.37 -11.51
C ASP A 76 -5.03 15.12 -10.49
N THR A 77 -4.13 14.19 -10.79
CA THR A 77 -2.99 13.83 -9.93
C THR A 77 -1.97 14.96 -9.78
N ILE A 78 -1.56 15.60 -10.87
CA ILE A 78 -0.63 16.75 -10.85
C ILE A 78 -1.23 17.91 -10.05
N SER A 79 -2.52 18.21 -10.28
CA SER A 79 -3.21 19.27 -9.56
C SER A 79 -3.29 18.98 -8.06
N ALA A 80 -3.57 17.73 -7.67
CA ALA A 80 -3.62 17.32 -6.27
C ALA A 80 -2.23 17.33 -5.59
N GLY A 81 -1.16 17.10 -6.36
CA GLY A 81 0.22 17.13 -5.88
C GLY A 81 0.81 18.51 -5.66
N ALA A 82 0.04 19.58 -5.85
CA ALA A 82 0.42 20.97 -5.52
C ALA A 82 1.75 21.45 -6.11
N GLY A 83 2.09 20.99 -7.32
CA GLY A 83 3.31 21.38 -8.04
C GLY A 83 4.58 20.64 -7.61
N LEU A 84 4.45 19.56 -6.83
CA LEU A 84 5.57 18.74 -6.34
C LEU A 84 5.65 17.37 -7.01
N CYS A 85 4.71 17.05 -7.91
CA CYS A 85 4.74 15.81 -8.68
C CYS A 85 5.92 15.77 -9.64
N ASP A 86 6.50 14.58 -9.79
CA ASP A 86 7.26 14.22 -10.98
C ASP A 86 6.26 13.79 -12.07
N GLU A 87 6.12 14.61 -13.11
CA GLU A 87 5.10 14.40 -14.15
C GLU A 87 5.35 13.11 -14.94
N GLU A 88 6.60 12.74 -15.22
CA GLU A 88 6.94 11.51 -15.96
C GLU A 88 6.52 10.27 -15.16
N VAL A 89 6.72 10.30 -13.84
CA VAL A 89 6.26 9.23 -12.95
C VAL A 89 4.74 9.15 -12.88
N VAL A 90 4.06 10.30 -12.78
CA VAL A 90 2.59 10.34 -12.77
C VAL A 90 2.03 9.74 -14.06
N GLU A 91 2.53 10.18 -15.21
CA GLU A 91 2.11 9.67 -16.52
C GLU A 91 2.33 8.15 -16.63
N SER A 92 3.53 7.66 -16.30
CA SER A 92 3.85 6.24 -16.32
C SER A 92 2.90 5.42 -15.42
N VAL A 93 2.64 5.87 -14.19
CA VAL A 93 1.74 5.18 -13.26
C VAL A 93 0.31 5.15 -13.79
N VAL A 94 -0.19 6.27 -14.32
CA VAL A 94 -1.56 6.37 -14.85
C VAL A 94 -1.74 5.49 -16.09
N LEU A 95 -0.77 5.50 -17.01
CA LEU A 95 -0.80 4.69 -18.23
C LEU A 95 -0.81 3.19 -17.92
N GLU A 96 0.00 2.75 -16.95
CA GLU A 96 0.10 1.34 -16.59
C GLU A 96 -1.06 0.84 -15.71
N ALA A 97 -1.87 1.73 -15.14
CA ALA A 97 -2.93 1.37 -14.20
C ALA A 97 -3.91 0.34 -14.80
N ALA A 98 -4.28 0.48 -16.08
CA ALA A 98 -5.20 -0.44 -16.75
C ALA A 98 -4.67 -1.89 -16.74
N ASP A 99 -3.40 -2.07 -17.08
CA ASP A 99 -2.75 -3.37 -17.13
C ASP A 99 -2.54 -3.96 -15.73
N ARG A 100 -2.16 -3.14 -14.76
CA ARG A 100 -2.03 -3.58 -13.37
C ARG A 100 -3.37 -4.01 -12.77
N ILE A 101 -4.47 -3.33 -13.09
CA ILE A 101 -5.81 -3.75 -12.68
C ILE A 101 -6.21 -5.07 -13.35
N ARG A 102 -5.88 -5.27 -14.63
CA ARG A 102 -6.11 -6.55 -15.33
C ARG A 102 -5.31 -7.69 -14.71
N ASP A 103 -4.06 -7.44 -14.33
CA ASP A 103 -3.23 -8.39 -13.59
C ASP A 103 -3.95 -8.81 -12.29
N LEU A 104 -4.44 -7.86 -11.49
CA LEU A 104 -5.20 -8.15 -10.26
C LEU A 104 -6.45 -9.00 -10.52
N ILE A 105 -7.23 -8.67 -11.55
CA ILE A 105 -8.42 -9.46 -11.94
C ILE A 105 -8.00 -10.89 -12.31
N LYS A 106 -6.89 -11.06 -13.05
CA LYS A 106 -6.35 -12.37 -13.40
C LYS A 106 -5.92 -13.19 -12.17
N HIS A 107 -5.42 -12.53 -11.13
CA HIS A 107 -5.12 -13.15 -9.83
C HIS A 107 -6.37 -13.45 -8.98
N GLY A 108 -7.56 -13.11 -9.49
CA GLY A 108 -8.84 -13.45 -8.88
C GLY A 108 -9.39 -12.36 -7.96
N VAL A 109 -8.96 -11.11 -8.10
CA VAL A 109 -9.59 -9.94 -7.47
C VAL A 109 -10.96 -9.71 -8.12
N ARG A 110 -11.99 -9.58 -7.30
CA ARG A 110 -13.36 -9.32 -7.74
C ARG A 110 -13.75 -7.89 -7.42
N PHE A 111 -13.73 -7.03 -8.42
CA PHE A 111 -14.33 -5.70 -8.34
C PHE A 111 -15.84 -5.77 -8.55
N ASP A 112 -16.58 -4.88 -7.87
CA ASP A 112 -18.02 -4.79 -7.97
C ASP A 112 -18.46 -4.37 -9.36
N LYS A 113 -19.66 -4.82 -9.73
CA LYS A 113 -20.29 -4.52 -11.01
C LYS A 113 -21.67 -3.93 -10.80
N ASN A 114 -22.02 -2.98 -11.65
CA ASN A 114 -23.34 -2.37 -11.67
C ASN A 114 -24.38 -3.32 -12.31
N LYS A 115 -25.64 -2.85 -12.39
CA LYS A 115 -26.75 -3.63 -12.97
C LYS A 115 -26.58 -3.98 -14.46
N SER A 116 -25.76 -3.25 -15.21
CA SER A 116 -25.45 -3.56 -16.62
C SER A 116 -24.28 -4.53 -16.78
N GLY A 117 -23.61 -4.93 -15.69
CA GLY A 117 -22.49 -5.86 -15.70
C GLY A 117 -21.12 -5.22 -15.96
N GLU A 118 -21.08 -3.90 -16.05
CA GLU A 118 -19.86 -3.10 -16.08
C GLU A 118 -19.31 -2.88 -14.67
N PHE A 119 -18.03 -2.54 -14.53
CA PHE A 119 -17.45 -2.23 -13.22
C PHE A 119 -18.14 -1.02 -12.59
N ASP A 120 -18.56 -1.18 -11.33
CA ASP A 120 -19.03 -0.05 -10.54
C ASP A 120 -17.82 0.82 -10.18
N ARG A 121 -17.96 2.12 -10.41
CA ARG A 121 -16.86 3.08 -10.28
C ARG A 121 -17.32 4.26 -9.46
N VAL A 122 -16.52 4.61 -8.47
CA VAL A 122 -16.77 5.76 -7.59
C VAL A 122 -15.82 6.91 -7.91
N ARG A 123 -16.15 8.08 -7.37
CA ARG A 123 -15.32 9.29 -7.42
C ARG A 123 -15.02 9.71 -5.99
N GLU A 124 -13.74 9.87 -5.68
CA GLU A 124 -13.25 10.46 -4.43
C GLU A 124 -12.65 11.84 -4.74
N GLY A 125 -12.24 12.59 -3.71
CA GLY A 125 -11.70 13.93 -3.90
C GLY A 125 -10.42 13.93 -4.75
N GLY A 126 -10.20 15.05 -5.43
CA GLY A 126 -9.11 15.20 -6.40
C GLY A 126 -9.42 14.64 -7.79
N HIS A 127 -10.41 13.75 -7.94
CA HIS A 127 -10.80 13.23 -9.24
C HIS A 127 -11.93 14.02 -9.90
N SER A 128 -11.79 14.31 -11.19
CA SER A 128 -12.85 14.88 -12.03
C SER A 128 -13.90 13.83 -12.44
N ASP A 129 -13.49 12.59 -12.67
CA ASP A 129 -14.35 11.48 -13.13
C ASP A 129 -14.46 10.28 -12.17
N LYS A 130 -15.46 9.43 -12.43
CA LYS A 130 -15.63 8.12 -11.75
C LYS A 130 -14.66 7.08 -12.33
N ARG A 131 -13.52 6.91 -11.68
CA ARG A 131 -12.44 6.01 -12.13
C ARG A 131 -11.91 5.06 -11.06
N ILE A 132 -12.54 5.00 -9.89
CA ILE A 132 -12.09 4.18 -8.77
C ILE A 132 -12.90 2.87 -8.75
N LEU A 133 -12.23 1.75 -9.01
CA LEU A 133 -12.82 0.42 -8.86
C LEU A 133 -12.77 0.00 -7.39
N HIS A 134 -13.82 -0.66 -6.92
CA HIS A 134 -13.93 -1.08 -5.53
C HIS A 134 -14.54 -2.47 -5.39
N SER A 135 -14.41 -3.06 -4.20
CA SER A 135 -15.13 -4.26 -3.77
C SER A 135 -15.80 -3.94 -2.45
N LYS A 136 -17.10 -3.62 -2.51
CA LYS A 136 -17.87 -3.05 -1.40
C LYS A 136 -17.10 -1.89 -0.77
N ASP A 137 -16.85 -1.95 0.52
CA ASP A 137 -16.06 -1.05 1.35
C ASP A 137 -14.75 -1.69 1.85
N ALA A 138 -14.30 -2.79 1.23
CA ALA A 138 -13.16 -3.60 1.66
C ALA A 138 -12.27 -4.02 0.47
N THR A 139 -11.97 -3.08 -0.44
CA THR A 139 -11.20 -3.36 -1.65
C THR A 139 -9.81 -3.95 -1.34
N GLY A 140 -9.17 -3.44 -0.30
CA GLY A 140 -7.87 -3.90 0.15
C GLY A 140 -7.83 -5.36 0.58
N GLU A 141 -8.81 -5.79 1.37
CA GLU A 141 -8.96 -7.18 1.82
C GLU A 141 -9.16 -8.13 0.63
N GLU A 142 -10.00 -7.75 -0.34
CA GLU A 142 -10.26 -8.57 -1.54
C GLU A 142 -8.99 -8.74 -2.40
N ILE A 143 -8.18 -7.68 -2.53
CA ILE A 143 -6.89 -7.75 -3.23
C ILE A 143 -5.92 -8.69 -2.52
N GLU A 144 -5.76 -8.51 -1.21
CA GLU A 144 -4.83 -9.30 -0.41
C GLU A 144 -5.22 -10.78 -0.38
N ARG A 145 -6.53 -11.06 -0.28
CA ARG A 145 -7.10 -12.42 -0.41
C ARG A 145 -6.75 -13.05 -1.75
N ALA A 146 -6.92 -12.32 -2.86
CA ALA A 146 -6.65 -12.84 -4.20
C ALA A 146 -5.17 -13.16 -4.40
N LEU A 147 -4.29 -12.21 -4.05
CA LEU A 147 -2.84 -12.40 -4.18
C LEU A 147 -2.34 -13.54 -3.28
N THR A 148 -2.76 -13.59 -2.01
CA THR A 148 -2.39 -14.67 -1.08
C THR A 148 -2.87 -16.04 -1.57
N LYS A 149 -4.10 -16.13 -2.09
CA LYS A 149 -4.64 -17.37 -2.65
C LYS A 149 -3.90 -17.81 -3.91
N SER A 150 -3.53 -16.86 -4.77
CA SER A 150 -2.78 -17.16 -5.99
C SER A 150 -1.39 -17.72 -5.68
N THR A 151 -0.80 -17.31 -4.55
CA THR A 151 0.51 -17.81 -4.10
C THR A 151 0.43 -19.10 -3.29
N SER A 152 -0.67 -19.39 -2.60
CA SER A 152 -0.82 -20.62 -1.80
C SER A 152 -1.21 -21.84 -2.62
N GLY A 153 -1.76 -21.65 -3.83
CA GLY A 153 -2.05 -22.74 -4.78
C GLY A 153 -0.81 -23.25 -5.53
N GLU A 154 0.27 -22.47 -5.56
CA GLU A 154 1.55 -22.78 -6.19
C GLU A 154 2.61 -22.89 -5.08
N ILE A 155 2.49 -23.88 -4.18
CA ILE A 155 3.57 -24.23 -3.24
C ILE A 155 4.70 -24.86 -4.05
N ASP A 156 5.41 -23.98 -4.72
CA ASP A 156 6.68 -24.20 -5.34
C ASP A 156 7.75 -24.00 -4.25
N ASP A 157 8.74 -24.88 -4.19
CA ASP A 157 9.89 -24.74 -3.30
C ASP A 157 10.67 -23.41 -3.51
N ARG A 158 10.32 -22.66 -4.56
CA ARG A 158 10.83 -21.32 -4.90
C ARG A 158 10.18 -20.18 -4.11
N PHE A 159 9.05 -20.36 -3.42
CA PHE A 159 8.43 -19.26 -2.64
C PHE A 159 8.25 -19.62 -1.17
N VAL A 160 8.89 -18.85 -0.29
CA VAL A 160 8.72 -18.97 1.16
C VAL A 160 8.15 -17.69 1.75
N ILE A 161 7.14 -17.84 2.60
CA ILE A 161 6.57 -16.75 3.39
C ILE A 161 6.98 -16.94 4.85
N LEU A 162 7.66 -15.95 5.40
CA LEU A 162 8.13 -15.90 6.78
C LEU A 162 7.23 -14.95 7.58
N GLU A 163 6.12 -15.47 8.07
CA GLU A 163 5.16 -14.72 8.93
C GLU A 163 5.66 -14.56 10.36
N ASN A 164 5.42 -13.40 10.95
CA ASN A 164 5.91 -13.02 12.28
C ASN A 164 7.45 -12.94 12.36
N TRP A 165 8.13 -12.76 11.22
CA TRP A 165 9.57 -12.48 11.15
C TRP A 165 9.80 -10.99 10.94
N MET A 166 10.70 -10.40 11.72
CA MET A 166 11.03 -8.99 11.61
C MET A 166 12.37 -8.80 10.92
N ALA A 167 12.38 -8.16 9.75
CA ALA A 167 13.63 -7.63 9.18
C ALA A 167 14.19 -6.54 10.11
N ILE A 168 15.42 -6.73 10.58
CA ILE A 168 16.09 -5.83 11.53
C ILE A 168 16.87 -4.77 10.76
N ASP A 169 17.75 -5.24 9.86
CA ASP A 169 18.57 -4.37 9.04
C ASP A 169 19.07 -5.04 7.76
N LEU A 170 19.47 -4.21 6.81
CA LEU A 170 20.08 -4.64 5.57
C LEU A 170 21.59 -4.82 5.76
N ILE A 171 22.15 -5.84 5.09
CA ILE A 171 23.56 -6.19 5.17
C ILE A 171 24.27 -5.56 3.98
N GLN A 172 25.10 -4.55 4.23
CA GLN A 172 25.97 -3.96 3.20
C GLN A 172 26.98 -4.98 2.70
N LYS A 173 27.31 -4.91 1.40
CA LYS A 173 28.34 -5.76 0.78
C LYS A 173 29.71 -5.50 1.40
N GLU A 174 30.03 -4.23 1.58
CA GLU A 174 31.23 -3.75 2.24
C GLU A 174 30.77 -2.67 3.25
N TYR A 175 31.08 -2.89 4.53
CA TYR A 175 30.57 -2.03 5.60
C TYR A 175 31.12 -0.62 5.47
N GLY A 176 30.22 0.38 5.46
CA GLY A 176 30.57 1.78 5.28
C GLY A 176 30.66 2.24 3.83
N GLU A 177 30.49 1.35 2.84
CA GLU A 177 30.51 1.66 1.41
C GLU A 177 29.12 1.40 0.77
N PRO A 178 28.14 2.30 0.96
CA PRO A 178 26.77 2.11 0.47
C PRO A 178 26.67 1.90 -1.05
N GLU A 179 27.58 2.48 -1.82
CA GLU A 179 27.68 2.33 -3.27
C GLU A 179 28.01 0.91 -3.73
N LYS A 180 28.53 0.05 -2.84
CA LYS A 180 28.75 -1.38 -3.11
C LYS A 180 27.46 -2.20 -3.00
N GLY A 181 26.40 -1.60 -2.50
CA GLY A 181 25.07 -2.20 -2.36
C GLY A 181 24.93 -3.12 -1.15
N VAL A 182 23.84 -3.88 -1.15
CA VAL A 182 23.45 -4.81 -0.08
C VAL A 182 23.47 -6.26 -0.58
N VAL A 183 23.70 -7.21 0.32
CA VAL A 183 23.84 -8.65 -0.01
C VAL A 183 22.96 -9.58 0.83
N GLY A 184 22.16 -9.02 1.73
CA GLY A 184 21.25 -9.79 2.57
C GLY A 184 20.54 -8.94 3.61
N VAL A 185 19.79 -9.62 4.47
CA VAL A 185 19.02 -9.01 5.55
C VAL A 185 19.15 -9.86 6.80
N TRP A 186 19.25 -9.21 7.96
CA TRP A 186 19.09 -9.88 9.25
C TRP A 186 17.61 -9.92 9.61
N CYS A 187 17.11 -11.09 9.98
CA CYS A 187 15.72 -11.29 10.35
C CYS A 187 15.59 -11.92 11.73
N LEU A 188 14.85 -11.27 12.63
CA LEU A 188 14.44 -11.84 13.90
C LEU A 188 13.28 -12.81 13.67
N ALA A 189 13.50 -14.08 13.99
CA ALA A 189 12.49 -15.12 13.93
C ALA A 189 11.56 -15.10 15.16
N PRO A 190 10.37 -15.74 15.08
CA PRO A 190 9.48 -15.91 16.23
C PRO A 190 10.12 -16.62 17.43
N SER A 191 11.17 -17.41 17.19
CA SER A 191 11.96 -18.07 18.24
C SER A 191 12.78 -17.09 19.09
N GLY A 192 12.94 -15.84 18.64
CA GLY A 192 13.84 -14.85 19.24
C GLY A 192 15.27 -14.90 18.71
N LEU A 193 15.58 -15.82 17.78
CA LEU A 193 16.90 -15.90 17.14
C LEU A 193 16.96 -15.00 15.91
N VAL A 194 18.15 -14.44 15.66
CA VAL A 194 18.41 -13.63 14.48
C VAL A 194 19.05 -14.51 13.42
N HIS A 195 18.43 -14.56 12.25
CA HIS A 195 18.96 -15.29 11.10
C HIS A 195 19.50 -14.33 10.05
N THR A 196 20.50 -14.79 9.31
CA THR A 196 21.04 -14.10 8.13
C THR A 196 20.41 -14.69 6.88
N LEU A 197 19.74 -13.86 6.08
CA LEU A 197 19.20 -14.24 4.77
C LEU A 197 19.99 -13.58 3.64
N PRO A 198 20.87 -14.31 2.94
CA PRO A 198 21.52 -13.81 1.73
C PRO A 198 20.51 -13.63 0.59
N ALA A 199 20.58 -12.50 -0.11
CA ALA A 199 19.69 -12.21 -1.23
C ALA A 199 20.42 -11.41 -2.32
N LYS A 200 20.13 -11.71 -3.60
CA LYS A 200 20.71 -10.95 -4.73
C LYS A 200 20.05 -9.59 -4.91
N ALA A 201 18.74 -9.52 -4.64
CA ALA A 201 17.98 -8.27 -4.61
C ALA A 201 17.11 -8.23 -3.35
N ILE A 202 16.96 -7.04 -2.78
CA ILE A 202 16.10 -6.81 -1.61
C ILE A 202 15.13 -5.70 -1.97
N VAL A 203 13.83 -5.94 -1.74
CA VAL A 203 12.78 -4.95 -1.97
C VAL A 203 12.07 -4.63 -0.67
N LEU A 204 12.14 -3.36 -0.28
CA LEU A 204 11.41 -2.83 0.87
C LEU A 204 9.98 -2.47 0.45
N ALA A 205 9.02 -3.27 0.89
CA ALA A 205 7.59 -3.06 0.70
C ALA A 205 6.87 -2.92 2.06
N THR A 206 7.50 -2.21 2.99
CA THR A 206 7.20 -2.25 4.43
C THR A 206 6.01 -1.40 4.89
N GLY A 207 5.37 -0.68 3.97
CA GLY A 207 4.33 0.30 4.31
C GLY A 207 4.90 1.61 4.88
N GLY A 208 4.02 2.42 5.47
CA GLY A 208 4.32 3.80 5.86
C GLY A 208 4.75 4.01 7.32
N VAL A 209 4.74 5.28 7.72
CA VAL A 209 5.21 5.80 9.03
C VAL A 209 4.07 6.29 9.93
N GLY A 210 2.81 5.97 9.60
CA GLY A 210 1.63 6.59 10.21
C GLY A 210 1.51 6.41 11.72
N TYR A 211 2.18 5.41 12.32
CA TYR A 211 2.18 5.15 13.76
C TYR A 211 3.16 6.03 14.55
N LEU A 212 3.89 6.94 13.89
CA LEU A 212 4.64 8.01 14.57
C LEU A 212 3.72 9.09 15.15
N HIS A 213 2.48 9.19 14.67
CA HIS A 213 1.49 10.15 15.16
C HIS A 213 0.67 9.57 16.32
N ARG A 214 0.35 10.43 17.29
CA ARG A 214 -0.44 10.07 18.49
C ARG A 214 -1.79 9.41 18.15
N SER A 215 -2.44 9.89 17.10
CA SER A 215 -3.72 9.36 16.60
C SER A 215 -3.60 9.11 15.10
N THR A 216 -3.89 7.88 14.66
CA THR A 216 -3.71 7.48 13.26
C THR A 216 -4.71 6.41 12.85
N THR A 217 -5.16 6.41 11.60
CA THR A 217 -6.00 5.33 11.05
C THR A 217 -5.18 4.07 10.72
N ASN A 218 -3.86 4.21 10.68
CA ASN A 218 -2.92 3.14 10.37
C ASN A 218 -2.92 2.06 11.47
N PRO A 219 -2.67 0.78 11.10
CA PRO A 219 -2.40 -0.25 12.08
C PRO A 219 -1.09 0.01 12.82
N SER A 220 -0.90 -0.62 13.99
CA SER A 220 0.29 -0.46 14.84
C SER A 220 1.61 -0.93 14.21
N ILE A 221 1.53 -1.54 13.03
CA ILE A 221 2.69 -1.99 12.26
C ILE A 221 3.25 -0.90 11.32
N ALA A 222 2.58 0.24 11.12
CA ALA A 222 3.04 1.31 10.23
C ALA A 222 4.11 2.19 10.90
N THR A 223 5.26 1.60 11.23
CA THR A 223 6.31 2.18 12.09
C THR A 223 7.53 2.69 11.32
N GLY A 224 7.51 2.67 9.98
CA GLY A 224 8.62 3.19 9.19
C GLY A 224 9.87 2.31 9.14
N ASP A 225 9.76 1.00 9.42
CA ASP A 225 10.92 0.12 9.56
C ASP A 225 11.80 0.12 8.30
N GLY A 226 11.19 0.04 7.11
CA GLY A 226 11.93 0.09 5.84
C GLY A 226 12.63 1.42 5.59
N VAL A 227 11.99 2.54 5.93
CA VAL A 227 12.62 3.87 5.85
C VAL A 227 13.86 3.92 6.76
N GLY A 228 13.73 3.40 7.98
CA GLY A 228 14.85 3.33 8.92
C GLY A 228 15.98 2.43 8.43
N MET A 229 15.67 1.25 7.88
CA MET A 229 16.67 0.33 7.31
C MET A 229 17.39 0.95 6.12
N ALA A 230 16.65 1.56 5.18
CA ALA A 230 17.21 2.22 4.01
C ALA A 230 18.17 3.35 4.40
N LEU A 231 17.76 4.21 5.34
CA LEU A 231 18.60 5.31 5.85
C LEU A 231 19.89 4.79 6.47
N ARG A 232 19.83 3.71 7.27
CA ARG A 232 21.02 3.15 7.95
C ARG A 232 22.03 2.53 7.00
N VAL A 233 21.62 2.07 5.81
CA VAL A 233 22.54 1.60 4.77
C VAL A 233 22.96 2.68 3.78
N GLY A 234 22.64 3.95 4.06
CA GLY A 234 23.12 5.10 3.28
C GLY A 234 22.22 5.51 2.10
N ALA A 235 20.97 5.05 2.05
CA ALA A 235 20.02 5.54 1.07
C ALA A 235 19.48 6.92 1.46
N ASP A 236 19.33 7.80 0.47
CA ASP A 236 18.62 9.06 0.65
C ASP A 236 17.12 8.82 0.86
N ILE A 237 16.54 9.57 1.80
CA ILE A 237 15.10 9.60 2.07
C ILE A 237 14.60 11.00 1.73
N LYS A 238 13.50 11.07 0.99
CA LYS A 238 12.94 12.33 0.48
C LYS A 238 11.50 12.52 0.95
N ASP A 239 11.06 13.77 1.01
CA ASP A 239 9.65 14.17 1.11
C ASP A 239 8.93 13.63 2.37
N ILE A 240 9.69 13.38 3.46
CA ILE A 240 9.17 12.80 4.72
C ILE A 240 8.30 13.78 5.52
N GLU A 241 8.39 15.07 5.22
CA GLU A 241 7.55 16.12 5.77
C GLU A 241 6.09 16.06 5.27
N PHE A 242 5.83 15.38 4.14
CA PHE A 242 4.51 15.31 3.53
C PHE A 242 3.66 14.17 4.12
N ILE A 243 3.15 14.39 5.32
CA ILE A 243 2.22 13.46 5.98
C ILE A 243 0.76 13.82 5.64
N GLN A 244 0.04 12.90 5.02
CA GLN A 244 -1.38 13.06 4.76
C GLN A 244 -2.22 12.79 6.01
N PHE A 245 -2.98 13.80 6.45
CA PHE A 245 -4.02 13.63 7.46
C PHE A 245 -5.37 13.47 6.77
N HIS A 246 -5.93 12.26 6.81
CA HIS A 246 -7.25 12.03 6.24
C HIS A 246 -8.29 12.91 6.93
N PRO A 247 -9.12 13.67 6.20
CA PRO A 247 -9.99 14.70 6.77
C PRO A 247 -11.07 14.11 7.69
N THR A 248 -11.54 12.89 7.40
CA THR A 248 -12.63 12.24 8.13
C THR A 248 -12.17 10.98 8.83
N SER A 249 -11.86 11.12 10.12
CA SER A 249 -11.70 9.99 11.05
C SER A 249 -12.70 10.14 12.19
N LEU A 250 -13.12 9.03 12.80
CA LEU A 250 -14.06 9.07 13.91
C LEU A 250 -13.40 9.73 15.13
N SER A 251 -13.92 10.90 15.50
CA SER A 251 -13.50 11.60 16.72
C SER A 251 -13.82 10.74 17.95
N SER A 252 -12.78 10.19 18.58
CA SER A 252 -12.88 9.34 19.77
C SER A 252 -11.58 9.42 20.57
N ASP A 253 -11.58 8.93 21.81
CA ASP A 253 -10.38 8.83 22.64
C ASP A 253 -9.43 7.67 22.22
N SER A 254 -9.76 6.98 21.12
CA SER A 254 -8.94 5.90 20.57
C SER A 254 -7.63 6.47 19.98
N SER A 255 -6.50 5.83 20.27
CA SER A 255 -5.23 6.08 19.58
C SER A 255 -5.26 5.65 18.11
N ARG A 256 -6.23 4.79 17.75
CA ARG A 256 -6.51 4.38 16.37
C ARG A 256 -7.97 4.68 16.01
N PRO A 257 -8.31 5.93 15.65
CA PRO A 257 -9.67 6.26 15.22
C PRO A 257 -10.04 5.49 13.95
N PHE A 258 -11.32 5.14 13.82
CA PHE A 258 -11.85 4.49 12.62
C PHE A 258 -11.83 5.48 11.44
N LEU A 259 -11.33 5.05 10.29
CA LEU A 259 -11.37 5.83 9.06
C LEU A 259 -12.81 5.87 8.52
N ILE A 260 -13.31 7.06 8.25
CA ILE A 260 -14.58 7.25 7.56
C ILE A 260 -14.24 7.58 6.10
N THR A 261 -14.56 6.65 5.18
CA THR A 261 -14.17 6.75 3.76
C THR A 261 -14.58 8.07 3.11
N GLU A 262 -13.69 8.59 2.27
CA GLU A 262 -13.94 9.75 1.43
C GLU A 262 -15.05 9.51 0.41
N ALA A 263 -15.26 8.26 0.00
CA ALA A 263 -16.33 7.87 -0.91
C ALA A 263 -17.71 8.35 -0.42
N MET A 264 -17.94 8.47 0.90
CA MET A 264 -19.20 9.02 1.41
C MET A 264 -19.46 10.44 0.89
N ARG A 265 -18.42 11.28 0.78
CA ARG A 265 -18.52 12.63 0.22
C ARG A 265 -18.79 12.60 -1.28
N GLY A 266 -18.22 11.61 -1.98
CA GLY A 266 -18.57 11.30 -3.37
C GLY A 266 -20.04 10.93 -3.59
N TYR A 267 -20.70 10.38 -2.56
CA TYR A 267 -22.13 10.05 -2.53
C TYR A 267 -23.02 11.14 -1.90
N GLY A 268 -22.49 12.34 -1.63
CA GLY A 268 -23.25 13.49 -1.15
C GLY A 268 -23.22 13.74 0.36
N ALA A 269 -22.37 13.03 1.11
CA ALA A 269 -22.05 13.46 2.47
C ALA A 269 -21.27 14.78 2.46
N ILE A 270 -21.46 15.59 3.49
CA ILE A 270 -20.91 16.95 3.59
C ILE A 270 -20.28 17.19 4.96
N LEU A 271 -19.37 18.15 5.05
CA LEU A 271 -18.69 18.54 6.29
C LEU A 271 -19.23 19.87 6.80
N MET A 272 -19.74 19.89 8.02
CA MET A 272 -20.31 21.08 8.64
C MET A 272 -19.69 21.37 9.99
N THR A 273 -19.47 22.64 10.30
CA THR A 273 -19.18 23.04 11.67
C THR A 273 -20.44 22.94 12.54
N LYS A 274 -20.27 23.02 13.86
CA LYS A 274 -21.40 23.16 14.80
C LYS A 274 -22.23 24.42 14.53
N GLN A 275 -21.68 25.43 13.88
CA GLN A 275 -22.42 26.64 13.53
C GLN A 275 -23.19 26.44 12.22
N ASP A 276 -22.59 25.81 11.21
CA ASP A 276 -23.24 25.57 9.92
C ASP A 276 -24.46 24.69 10.06
N ILE A 277 -24.40 23.63 10.87
CA ILE A 277 -25.58 22.79 11.15
C ILE A 277 -26.71 23.57 11.82
N LYS A 278 -26.40 24.55 12.68
CA LYS A 278 -27.41 25.42 13.30
C LYS A 278 -28.00 26.40 12.29
N ASN A 279 -27.17 26.95 11.41
CA ASN A 279 -27.58 27.88 10.37
C ASN A 279 -28.48 27.17 9.35
N TRP A 280 -28.06 26.02 8.86
CA TRP A 280 -28.83 25.20 7.91
C TRP A 280 -30.20 24.79 8.47
N LYS A 281 -30.26 24.30 9.73
CA LYS A 281 -31.53 23.94 10.38
C LYS A 281 -32.51 25.10 10.56
N LYS A 282 -32.03 26.35 10.52
CA LYS A 282 -32.86 27.55 10.57
C LYS A 282 -33.20 28.12 9.19
N SER A 283 -32.57 27.61 8.14
CA SER A 283 -32.78 28.04 6.76
C SER A 283 -33.95 27.27 6.13
N GLU A 284 -34.50 27.80 5.04
CA GLU A 284 -35.46 27.08 4.20
C GLU A 284 -34.77 26.17 3.16
N VAL A 285 -33.43 26.11 3.17
CA VAL A 285 -32.63 25.37 2.19
C VAL A 285 -32.71 23.88 2.49
N LYS A 286 -33.31 23.09 1.59
CA LYS A 286 -33.42 21.63 1.75
C LYS A 286 -32.10 20.90 1.52
N ASN A 287 -31.31 21.32 0.52
CA ASN A 287 -30.01 20.71 0.24
C ASN A 287 -28.91 21.43 1.05
N PRO A 288 -28.29 20.75 2.03
CA PRO A 288 -27.28 21.38 2.86
C PRO A 288 -25.91 21.61 2.20
N GLU A 289 -25.72 21.23 0.93
CA GLU A 289 -24.44 21.29 0.22
C GLU A 289 -23.76 22.67 0.26
N SER A 290 -24.53 23.76 0.18
CA SER A 290 -24.01 25.13 0.28
C SER A 290 -23.42 25.49 1.65
N TYR A 291 -23.62 24.64 2.66
CA TYR A 291 -23.09 24.78 4.02
C TYR A 291 -21.91 23.83 4.28
N SER A 292 -21.52 23.02 3.29
CA SER A 292 -20.29 22.25 3.39
C SER A 292 -19.08 23.18 3.27
N PHE A 293 -18.07 22.97 4.10
CA PHE A 293 -16.74 23.56 3.90
C PHE A 293 -15.74 22.51 3.40
#